data_AF-A0A9E7IUE8-F1
#
_entry.id   AF-A0A9E7IUE8-F1
#
_cell.length_a   1.000
_cell.length_b   1.000
_cell.length_c   1.000
_cell.angle_alpha   90.00
_cell.angle_beta   90.00
_cell.angle_gamma   90.00
#
_symmetry.space_group_name_H-M   'P 1'
#
loop_
_entity.id
_entity.type
_entity.pdbx_description
1 polymer ?
#
loop_
_entity_poly.entity_id
_entity_poly.type
_entity_poly.pdbx_seq_one_letter_code
_entity_poly.pdbx_strand_id
1 'polypeptide(L)'
;MNKLKRIISIAFIIAFALSQFESIKAESVKADMTDAKNAETVVASEEAEKEEVKQDAQDVQDPQVAGCQTQDDVIKELEEALKNKIESVNTKNDDYVLRLNKLKDVDVRSNQNPDKYVAHYELLFTIVKKDKKFSEIDMDSLAGAITDLYREGKIDKLKFKLDEKEGNDLKKEIGNLNETQTKDAIKDMIYEGLKGSMSLNDDTKLESMNNHEGGIRLSKKACKDKEAFLWLRIPFRNAIVNEIKDKIEAKDITVNKNDKVNWENGVKIKDSVTGKEDYQKYINNAKVTDESNRDTKTAGEKLGKIKLKFTDDTELTLDNQKLIVKEDKKAEENNNKDNNKEKEQIPQIKDKENNKFDRYDRYDRNDKNNKNDKHDRNDKYDKKHKTDKNPKKDKNIESEEKQEEKQEKMDYGILVPAQALRLVQHKDLPQGEKGEAIRELIARGILSGVSDTEFKGKLAINRAMLAQVLMTISKDKSVGFIDYLDIKGDEWYADAMTWALTHGIYKGYTDKTVKAAQNITRQEFASVIYNFIKEHNINMPKIKNFNYKDQDQIASWALNQVKYLDEIGLVSGASTDTYNAKGTYTREELALTIYKIIKFIENK
;
A
#
# COMPACT_ATOMS: atom_id res chain seq x y z
N MET A 1 -1.07 -70.12 -24.49
CA MET A 1 0.22 -69.72 -25.12
C MET A 1 0.26 -68.32 -25.77
N ASN A 2 -0.81 -67.49 -25.75
CA ASN A 2 -0.82 -66.20 -26.47
C ASN A 2 -0.73 -64.90 -25.64
N LYS A 3 -0.62 -64.96 -24.29
CA LYS A 3 -0.39 -63.76 -23.46
C LYS A 3 1.08 -63.56 -23.07
N LEU A 4 1.89 -64.62 -22.97
CA LEU A 4 3.30 -64.52 -22.61
C LEU A 4 4.19 -64.04 -23.79
N LYS A 5 3.82 -64.36 -25.04
CA LYS A 5 4.53 -63.89 -26.24
C LYS A 5 4.34 -62.38 -26.52
N ARG A 6 3.22 -61.78 -26.09
CA ARG A 6 2.97 -60.33 -26.25
C ARG A 6 3.75 -59.46 -25.26
N ILE A 7 4.01 -59.97 -24.05
CA ILE A 7 4.76 -59.22 -23.02
C ILE A 7 6.27 -59.23 -23.34
N ILE A 8 6.79 -60.32 -23.90
CA ILE A 8 8.20 -60.43 -24.30
C ILE A 8 8.51 -59.55 -25.53
N SER A 9 7.59 -59.39 -26.48
CA SER A 9 7.80 -58.48 -27.62
C SER A 9 7.80 -56.99 -27.25
N ILE A 10 7.02 -56.57 -26.25
CA ILE A 10 6.99 -55.15 -25.82
C ILE A 10 8.23 -54.79 -24.99
N ALA A 11 8.74 -55.74 -24.18
CA ALA A 11 9.99 -55.55 -23.44
C ALA A 11 11.22 -55.41 -24.36
N PHE A 12 11.26 -56.12 -25.49
CA PHE A 12 12.33 -55.99 -26.48
C PHE A 12 12.31 -54.67 -27.26
N ILE A 13 11.13 -54.11 -27.53
CA ILE A 13 10.99 -52.83 -28.25
C ILE A 13 11.42 -51.65 -27.36
N ILE A 14 11.13 -51.71 -26.05
CA ILE A 14 11.54 -50.69 -25.08
C ILE A 14 13.05 -50.75 -24.81
N ALA A 15 13.65 -51.96 -24.76
CA ALA A 15 15.09 -52.13 -24.60
C ALA A 15 15.90 -51.68 -25.84
N PHE A 16 15.37 -51.88 -27.06
CA PHE A 16 16.02 -51.43 -28.29
C PHE A 16 15.96 -49.90 -28.46
N ALA A 17 14.89 -49.24 -28.00
CA ALA A 17 14.77 -47.79 -28.03
C ALA A 17 15.69 -47.08 -27.01
N LEU A 18 15.96 -47.70 -25.85
CA LEU A 18 16.88 -47.15 -24.85
C LEU A 18 18.35 -47.33 -25.23
N SER A 19 18.69 -48.39 -25.98
CA SER A 19 20.05 -48.62 -26.50
C SER A 19 20.49 -47.61 -27.57
N GLN A 20 19.57 -46.94 -28.26
CA GLN A 20 19.88 -45.94 -29.30
C GLN A 20 20.01 -44.51 -28.74
N PHE A 21 19.62 -44.28 -27.47
CA PHE A 21 19.72 -42.96 -26.84
C PHE A 21 21.03 -42.75 -26.03
N GLU A 22 21.78 -43.81 -25.75
CA GLU A 22 23.08 -43.73 -25.06
C GLU A 22 24.30 -43.63 -26.00
N SER A 23 24.14 -43.64 -27.33
CA SER A 23 25.26 -43.59 -28.28
C SER A 23 25.58 -42.21 -28.89
N ILE A 24 25.06 -41.10 -28.34
CA ILE A 24 25.48 -39.74 -28.74
C ILE A 24 25.87 -38.96 -27.49
N LYS A 25 26.83 -39.48 -26.72
CA LYS A 25 27.57 -38.71 -25.71
C LYS A 25 28.80 -39.44 -25.18
N ALA A 26 29.73 -39.84 -26.04
CA ALA A 26 31.13 -40.09 -25.66
C ALA A 26 32.00 -40.36 -26.89
N GLU A 27 32.80 -39.36 -27.28
CA GLU A 27 34.08 -39.37 -28.03
C GLU A 27 34.15 -38.01 -28.75
N SER A 28 34.92 -37.03 -28.29
CA SER A 28 36.38 -37.08 -28.22
C SER A 28 36.95 -36.24 -27.06
N VAL A 29 38.10 -36.71 -26.59
CA VAL A 29 38.85 -36.25 -25.41
C VAL A 29 40.13 -35.54 -25.87
N LYS A 30 40.43 -34.39 -25.23
CA LYS A 30 41.74 -33.76 -24.94
C LYS A 30 42.83 -33.65 -26.03
N ALA A 31 43.20 -32.40 -26.32
CA ALA A 31 44.53 -31.76 -26.28
C ALA A 31 44.31 -30.33 -26.87
N ASP A 32 44.90 -29.22 -26.46
CA ASP A 32 46.21 -28.95 -25.87
C ASP A 32 46.16 -27.55 -25.22
N MET A 33 46.99 -27.32 -24.19
CA MET A 33 47.20 -26.00 -23.61
C MET A 33 48.40 -25.35 -24.30
N THR A 34 48.26 -24.17 -24.91
CA THR A 34 49.35 -23.18 -25.00
C THR A 34 48.87 -21.81 -25.49
N ASP A 35 49.34 -20.79 -24.78
CA ASP A 35 49.60 -19.42 -25.18
C ASP A 35 48.46 -18.38 -25.35
N ALA A 36 48.50 -17.43 -24.41
CA ALA A 36 47.81 -16.16 -24.41
C ALA A 36 48.36 -15.19 -25.47
N LYS A 37 47.47 -14.52 -26.22
CA LYS A 37 47.45 -13.06 -26.49
C LYS A 37 46.42 -12.70 -27.56
N ASN A 38 45.83 -11.51 -27.37
CA ASN A 38 44.92 -10.76 -28.26
C ASN A 38 43.47 -11.28 -28.22
N ALA A 39 42.52 -10.63 -27.53
CA ALA A 39 41.95 -9.31 -27.79
C ALA A 39 41.45 -9.17 -29.24
N GLU A 40 40.12 -9.02 -29.33
CA GLU A 40 39.28 -8.67 -30.48
C GLU A 40 38.95 -9.79 -31.49
N THR A 41 37.65 -9.80 -31.86
CA THR A 41 37.00 -10.52 -32.98
C THR A 41 36.69 -12.00 -32.84
N VAL A 42 35.74 -12.37 -31.94
CA VAL A 42 34.64 -13.32 -32.26
C VAL A 42 33.42 -13.01 -31.36
N VAL A 43 32.72 -11.90 -31.64
CA VAL A 43 31.30 -11.71 -31.29
C VAL A 43 30.61 -11.43 -32.62
N ALA A 44 30.56 -12.47 -33.46
CA ALA A 44 29.91 -12.47 -34.77
C ALA A 44 29.78 -13.93 -35.23
N SER A 45 29.06 -14.75 -34.44
CA SER A 45 28.54 -16.05 -34.90
C SER A 45 27.59 -16.75 -33.90
N GLU A 46 27.42 -16.26 -32.67
CA GLU A 46 26.37 -16.74 -31.74
C GLU A 46 25.11 -15.85 -31.69
N GLU A 47 25.01 -14.86 -32.58
CA GLU A 47 23.79 -14.06 -32.81
C GLU A 47 22.98 -14.53 -34.03
N ALA A 48 23.44 -15.55 -34.78
CA ALA A 48 22.77 -16.00 -36.00
C ALA A 48 21.90 -17.29 -35.85
N GLU A 49 21.79 -17.89 -34.67
CA GLU A 49 20.87 -19.03 -34.41
C GLU A 49 19.85 -18.77 -33.29
N LYS A 50 19.72 -17.51 -32.84
CA LYS A 50 18.57 -17.04 -32.03
C LYS A 50 17.61 -16.11 -32.78
N GLU A 51 17.82 -15.94 -34.08
CA GLU A 51 16.92 -15.16 -34.96
C GLU A 51 15.89 -16.01 -35.74
N GLU A 52 15.92 -17.35 -35.70
CA GLU A 52 14.89 -18.20 -36.34
C GLU A 52 13.81 -18.75 -35.38
N VAL A 53 13.77 -18.35 -34.10
CA VAL A 53 12.63 -18.63 -33.19
C VAL A 53 12.00 -17.33 -32.63
N LYS A 54 12.30 -16.19 -33.25
CA LYS A 54 11.71 -14.88 -32.93
C LYS A 54 10.99 -14.22 -34.12
N GLN A 55 10.68 -15.00 -35.16
CA GLN A 55 9.91 -14.52 -36.32
C GLN A 55 8.48 -15.07 -36.42
N ASP A 56 7.93 -15.59 -35.31
CA ASP A 56 6.49 -15.92 -35.18
C ASP A 56 5.80 -15.13 -34.05
N ALA A 57 6.42 -14.04 -33.57
CA ALA A 57 5.85 -13.18 -32.51
C ALA A 57 5.99 -11.68 -32.81
N GLN A 58 5.85 -11.27 -34.07
CA GLN A 58 5.61 -9.88 -34.45
C GLN A 58 4.44 -9.80 -35.44
N ASP A 59 3.45 -8.99 -35.06
CA ASP A 59 2.33 -8.50 -35.87
C ASP A 59 1.61 -9.52 -36.76
N VAL A 60 0.74 -10.31 -36.13
CA VAL A 60 -0.61 -10.43 -36.68
C VAL A 60 -1.49 -9.50 -35.86
N GLN A 61 -1.58 -8.24 -36.28
CA GLN A 61 -2.84 -7.53 -36.16
C GLN A 61 -3.87 -8.45 -36.81
N ASP A 62 -4.63 -9.18 -35.99
CA ASP A 62 -5.76 -9.96 -36.45
C ASP A 62 -6.64 -8.95 -37.20
N PRO A 63 -6.84 -9.10 -38.53
CA PRO A 63 -7.57 -8.10 -39.29
C PRO A 63 -8.89 -7.88 -38.57
N GLN A 64 -9.14 -6.64 -38.15
CA GLN A 64 -10.43 -6.27 -37.57
C GLN A 64 -11.50 -6.78 -38.53
N VAL A 65 -12.19 -7.85 -38.13
CA VAL A 65 -13.42 -8.24 -38.79
C VAL A 65 -14.34 -7.06 -38.51
N ALA A 66 -14.60 -6.24 -39.53
CA ALA A 66 -15.34 -5.00 -39.38
C ALA A 66 -16.64 -5.26 -38.60
N GLY A 67 -16.73 -4.73 -37.38
CA GLY A 67 -17.90 -4.85 -36.50
C GLY A 67 -17.82 -5.87 -35.34
N CYS A 68 -16.69 -6.50 -35.05
CA CYS A 68 -16.58 -7.46 -33.95
C CYS A 68 -15.49 -7.10 -32.91
N GLN A 69 -15.79 -7.28 -31.62
CA GLN A 69 -14.91 -6.93 -30.49
C GLN A 69 -13.94 -8.07 -30.14
N THR A 70 -12.69 -7.72 -29.82
CA THR A 70 -11.70 -8.68 -29.29
C THR A 70 -12.09 -9.14 -27.88
N GLN A 71 -11.51 -10.25 -27.39
CA GLN A 71 -11.76 -10.70 -26.01
C GLN A 71 -11.38 -9.64 -24.97
N ASP A 72 -10.27 -8.93 -25.20
CA ASP A 72 -9.79 -7.88 -24.29
C ASP A 72 -10.73 -6.67 -24.29
N ASP A 73 -11.29 -6.30 -25.44
CA ASP A 73 -12.28 -5.21 -25.52
C ASP A 73 -13.56 -5.57 -24.78
N VAL A 74 -14.04 -6.81 -24.95
CA VAL A 74 -15.24 -7.32 -24.25
C VAL A 74 -15.00 -7.36 -22.74
N ILE A 75 -13.83 -7.80 -22.28
CA ILE A 75 -13.49 -7.84 -20.86
C ILE A 75 -13.43 -6.42 -20.28
N LYS A 76 -12.73 -5.48 -20.92
CA LYS A 76 -12.66 -4.08 -20.45
C LYS A 76 -14.04 -3.43 -20.34
N GLU A 77 -14.90 -3.64 -21.33
CA GLU A 77 -16.27 -3.11 -21.32
C GLU A 77 -17.10 -3.73 -20.20
N LEU A 78 -16.96 -5.03 -19.97
CA LEU A 78 -17.64 -5.73 -18.89
C LEU A 78 -17.14 -5.28 -17.50
N GLU A 79 -15.84 -5.04 -17.35
CA GLU A 79 -15.23 -4.53 -16.11
C GLU A 79 -15.78 -3.14 -15.75
N GLU A 80 -15.80 -2.23 -16.70
CA GLU A 80 -16.31 -0.86 -16.49
C GLU A 80 -17.81 -0.88 -16.17
N ALA A 81 -18.59 -1.67 -16.91
CA ALA A 81 -20.02 -1.83 -16.64
C ALA A 81 -20.27 -2.42 -15.25
N LEU A 82 -19.56 -3.48 -14.87
CA LEU A 82 -19.71 -4.11 -13.56
C LEU A 82 -19.36 -3.15 -12.42
N LYS A 83 -18.27 -2.38 -12.55
CA LYS A 83 -17.86 -1.39 -11.55
C LYS A 83 -18.97 -0.36 -11.29
N ASN A 84 -19.56 0.21 -12.35
CA ASN A 84 -20.65 1.18 -12.25
C ASN A 84 -21.90 0.57 -11.59
N LYS A 85 -22.22 -0.70 -11.90
CA LYS A 85 -23.36 -1.39 -11.28
C LYS A 85 -23.15 -1.67 -9.80
N ILE A 86 -21.94 -2.04 -9.38
CA ILE A 86 -21.58 -2.28 -7.98
C ILE A 86 -21.73 -1.02 -7.13
N GLU A 87 -21.31 0.14 -7.65
CA GLU A 87 -21.52 1.42 -6.97
C GLU A 87 -23.02 1.68 -6.72
N SER A 88 -23.88 1.35 -7.69
CA SER A 88 -25.34 1.46 -7.51
C SER A 88 -25.89 0.48 -6.47
N VAL A 89 -25.37 -0.75 -6.41
CA VAL A 89 -25.78 -1.75 -5.39
C VAL A 89 -25.52 -1.22 -3.99
N ASN A 90 -24.34 -0.65 -3.73
CA ASN A 90 -23.96 -0.13 -2.42
C ASN A 90 -24.83 1.02 -1.92
N THR A 91 -25.52 1.73 -2.83
CA THR A 91 -26.46 2.81 -2.45
C THR A 91 -27.86 2.32 -2.09
N LYS A 92 -28.18 1.06 -2.41
CA LYS A 92 -29.53 0.49 -2.29
C LYS A 92 -29.63 -0.64 -1.27
N ASN A 93 -28.51 -1.12 -0.75
CA ASN A 93 -28.44 -2.27 0.13
C ASN A 93 -27.74 -1.92 1.45
N ASP A 94 -28.37 -2.36 2.55
CA ASP A 94 -27.92 -2.11 3.92
C ASP A 94 -27.31 -3.37 4.57
N ASP A 95 -27.42 -4.53 3.92
CA ASP A 95 -26.95 -5.81 4.46
C ASP A 95 -25.45 -6.01 4.25
N TYR A 96 -24.92 -5.53 3.13
CA TYR A 96 -23.51 -5.65 2.76
C TYR A 96 -23.05 -4.49 1.87
N VAL A 97 -21.75 -4.22 1.89
CA VAL A 97 -21.07 -3.34 0.93
C VAL A 97 -20.23 -4.22 0.00
N LEU A 98 -20.37 -4.01 -1.30
CA LEU A 98 -19.59 -4.68 -2.33
C LEU A 98 -18.38 -3.85 -2.72
N ARG A 99 -17.23 -4.50 -2.89
CA ARG A 99 -16.04 -3.88 -3.47
C ARG A 99 -15.46 -4.76 -4.56
N LEU A 100 -15.26 -4.20 -5.75
CA LEU A 100 -14.58 -4.87 -6.85
C LEU A 100 -13.07 -4.56 -6.80
N ASN A 101 -12.26 -5.59 -6.57
CA ASN A 101 -10.80 -5.51 -6.54
C ASN A 101 -10.22 -6.28 -7.72
N LYS A 102 -9.25 -5.71 -8.44
CA LYS A 102 -8.51 -6.43 -9.49
C LYS A 102 -7.44 -7.32 -8.84
N LEU A 103 -7.40 -8.61 -9.18
CA LEU A 103 -6.43 -9.57 -8.65
C LEU A 103 -5.24 -9.71 -9.62
N LYS A 104 -4.29 -8.75 -9.58
CA LYS A 104 -3.10 -8.65 -10.46
C LYS A 104 -3.41 -8.50 -11.97
N ASP A 105 -2.43 -8.03 -12.73
CA ASP A 105 -2.37 -8.23 -14.18
C ASP A 105 -1.99 -9.69 -14.46
N VAL A 106 -2.96 -10.59 -14.29
CA VAL A 106 -2.87 -11.91 -14.92
C VAL A 106 -2.87 -11.64 -16.43
N ASP A 107 -1.81 -12.03 -17.13
CA ASP A 107 -1.81 -11.98 -18.60
C ASP A 107 -3.03 -12.77 -19.07
N VAL A 108 -4.04 -12.07 -19.58
CA VAL A 108 -5.32 -12.64 -20.04
C VAL A 108 -5.07 -13.71 -21.11
N ARG A 109 -3.88 -13.67 -21.74
CA ARG A 109 -3.40 -14.63 -22.73
C ARG A 109 -2.85 -15.93 -22.13
N SER A 110 -2.38 -15.96 -20.88
CA SER A 110 -1.67 -17.13 -20.32
C SER A 110 -2.57 -18.13 -19.57
N ASN A 111 -3.86 -17.85 -19.39
CA ASN A 111 -4.81 -18.78 -18.76
C ASN A 111 -6.11 -18.92 -19.56
N GLN A 112 -5.97 -19.27 -20.83
CA GLN A 112 -7.07 -19.58 -21.75
C GLN A 112 -7.70 -20.97 -21.52
N ASN A 113 -7.44 -21.64 -20.40
CA ASN A 113 -8.17 -22.86 -20.06
C ASN A 113 -9.43 -22.48 -19.25
N PRO A 114 -10.64 -22.57 -19.82
CA PRO A 114 -11.89 -22.32 -19.09
C PRO A 114 -12.11 -23.29 -17.91
N ASP A 115 -11.33 -24.37 -17.82
CA ASP A 115 -11.29 -25.34 -16.73
C ASP A 115 -10.23 -25.02 -15.65
N LYS A 116 -9.43 -23.94 -15.81
CA LYS A 116 -8.45 -23.50 -14.80
C LYS A 116 -8.97 -22.30 -14.01
N TYR A 117 -9.01 -22.44 -12.68
CA TYR A 117 -9.38 -21.38 -11.75
C TYR A 117 -8.31 -20.31 -11.67
N VAL A 118 -8.48 -19.20 -12.38
CA VAL A 118 -7.81 -17.95 -12.04
C VAL A 118 -8.83 -16.83 -12.01
N ALA A 119 -9.14 -16.39 -10.79
CA ALA A 119 -9.96 -15.21 -10.57
C ALA A 119 -9.22 -13.99 -11.10
N HIS A 120 -9.89 -13.20 -11.93
CA HIS A 120 -9.37 -11.95 -12.49
C HIS A 120 -9.68 -10.79 -11.53
N TYR A 121 -10.80 -10.92 -10.82
CA TYR A 121 -11.29 -9.94 -9.87
C TYR A 121 -11.81 -10.64 -8.63
N GLU A 122 -11.87 -9.86 -7.57
CA GLU A 122 -12.56 -10.18 -6.35
C GLU A 122 -13.74 -9.24 -6.19
N LEU A 123 -14.91 -9.79 -5.92
CA LEU A 123 -16.07 -9.06 -5.45
C LEU A 123 -16.22 -9.33 -3.96
N LEU A 124 -15.62 -8.47 -3.13
CA LEU A 124 -15.65 -8.58 -1.67
C LEU A 124 -17.04 -8.20 -1.15
N PHE A 125 -17.64 -9.08 -0.34
CA PHE A 125 -18.88 -8.82 0.38
C PHE A 125 -18.56 -8.46 1.83
N THR A 126 -18.60 -7.18 2.15
CA THR A 126 -18.44 -6.68 3.52
C THR A 126 -19.80 -6.69 4.24
N ILE A 127 -20.03 -7.68 5.09
CA ILE A 127 -21.26 -7.92 5.83
C ILE A 127 -21.47 -6.85 6.92
N VAL A 128 -22.54 -6.07 6.77
CA VAL A 128 -22.98 -5.05 7.72
C VAL A 128 -24.01 -5.61 8.69
N LYS A 129 -25.00 -6.40 8.23
CA LYS A 129 -26.04 -6.99 9.09
C LYS A 129 -25.71 -8.43 9.51
N LYS A 130 -24.69 -8.58 10.35
CA LYS A 130 -24.09 -9.88 10.69
C LYS A 130 -25.04 -10.92 11.34
N ASP A 131 -26.12 -10.46 11.98
CA ASP A 131 -27.05 -11.33 12.72
C ASP A 131 -28.08 -12.04 11.82
N LYS A 132 -28.20 -11.62 10.56
CA LYS A 132 -29.10 -12.24 9.58
C LYS A 132 -28.62 -13.64 9.18
N LYS A 133 -29.55 -14.45 8.69
CA LYS A 133 -29.26 -15.71 8.00
C LYS A 133 -28.93 -15.46 6.54
N PHE A 134 -28.22 -16.41 5.90
CA PHE A 134 -27.94 -16.36 4.47
C PHE A 134 -29.23 -16.29 3.63
N SER A 135 -30.30 -16.98 4.04
CA SER A 135 -31.63 -16.88 3.40
C SER A 135 -32.30 -15.50 3.49
N GLU A 136 -31.83 -14.62 4.38
CA GLU A 136 -32.42 -13.29 4.65
C GLU A 136 -31.60 -12.14 4.04
N ILE A 137 -30.49 -12.46 3.35
CA ILE A 137 -29.62 -11.48 2.73
C ILE A 137 -30.29 -10.86 1.49
N ASP A 138 -30.19 -9.54 1.34
CA ASP A 138 -30.70 -8.86 0.13
C ASP A 138 -29.89 -9.24 -1.12
N MET A 139 -30.40 -10.18 -1.91
CA MET A 139 -29.87 -10.49 -3.23
C MET A 139 -30.54 -9.68 -4.35
N ASP A 140 -31.57 -8.88 -4.08
CA ASP A 140 -32.33 -8.16 -5.11
C ASP A 140 -31.50 -7.08 -5.78
N SER A 141 -30.64 -6.41 -5.02
CA SER A 141 -29.76 -5.36 -5.52
C SER A 141 -28.71 -5.92 -6.48
N LEU A 142 -28.03 -7.01 -6.09
CA LEU A 142 -27.05 -7.69 -6.95
C LEU A 142 -27.70 -8.38 -8.16
N ALA A 143 -28.85 -9.03 -7.97
CA ALA A 143 -29.62 -9.62 -9.07
C ALA A 143 -30.04 -8.56 -10.09
N GLY A 144 -30.45 -7.38 -9.62
CA GLY A 144 -30.74 -6.23 -10.48
C GLY A 144 -29.52 -5.79 -11.30
N ALA A 145 -28.35 -5.67 -10.68
CA ALA A 145 -27.10 -5.33 -11.37
C ALA A 145 -26.73 -6.35 -12.47
N ILE A 146 -26.82 -7.65 -12.18
CA ILE A 146 -26.54 -8.71 -13.16
C ILE A 146 -27.62 -8.75 -14.26
N THR A 147 -28.87 -8.50 -13.91
CA THR A 147 -29.97 -8.38 -14.87
C THR A 147 -29.72 -7.24 -15.87
N ASP A 148 -29.26 -6.09 -15.39
CA ASP A 148 -28.92 -4.96 -16.25
C ASP A 148 -27.76 -5.30 -17.18
N LEU A 149 -26.69 -5.94 -16.67
CA LEU A 149 -25.56 -6.38 -17.50
C LEU A 149 -26.02 -7.32 -18.63
N TYR A 150 -26.97 -8.21 -18.35
CA TYR A 150 -27.55 -9.08 -19.37
C TYR A 150 -28.34 -8.29 -20.42
N ARG A 151 -29.22 -7.37 -19.99
CA ARG A 151 -30.06 -6.55 -20.91
C ARG A 151 -29.25 -5.59 -21.76
N GLU A 152 -28.18 -5.04 -21.20
CA GLU A 152 -27.21 -4.20 -21.91
C GLU A 152 -26.29 -5.02 -22.83
N GLY A 153 -26.50 -6.34 -22.91
CA GLY A 153 -25.74 -7.25 -23.76
C GLY A 153 -24.28 -7.38 -23.34
N LYS A 154 -23.95 -7.14 -22.07
CA LYS A 154 -22.58 -7.27 -21.53
C LYS A 154 -22.23 -8.71 -21.16
N ILE A 155 -23.23 -9.54 -20.85
CA ILE A 155 -23.06 -10.96 -20.48
C ILE A 155 -24.09 -11.84 -21.19
N ASP A 156 -23.69 -13.08 -21.49
CA ASP A 156 -24.51 -14.14 -22.07
C ASP A 156 -24.70 -15.33 -21.10
N LYS A 157 -23.73 -15.57 -20.21
CA LYS A 157 -23.73 -16.74 -19.31
C LYS A 157 -23.33 -16.37 -17.89
N LEU A 158 -23.89 -17.13 -16.94
CA LEU A 158 -23.61 -17.03 -15.51
C LEU A 158 -23.18 -18.41 -14.96
N LYS A 159 -22.07 -18.46 -14.22
CA LYS A 159 -21.52 -19.68 -13.62
C LYS A 159 -21.11 -19.46 -12.17
N PHE A 160 -21.23 -20.51 -11.34
CA PHE A 160 -20.87 -20.46 -9.91
C PHE A 160 -19.88 -21.53 -9.45
N LYS A 161 -19.69 -22.60 -10.24
CA LYS A 161 -18.74 -23.69 -9.96
C LYS A 161 -17.79 -23.95 -11.14
N LEU A 162 -16.62 -24.49 -10.84
CA LEU A 162 -15.52 -24.73 -11.78
C LEU A 162 -15.65 -26.02 -12.59
N ASP A 163 -16.33 -27.01 -12.03
CA ASP A 163 -16.34 -28.41 -12.47
C ASP A 163 -17.58 -28.79 -13.28
N GLU A 164 -18.60 -27.93 -13.33
CA GLU A 164 -19.78 -28.13 -14.17
C GLU A 164 -19.53 -27.66 -15.61
N LYS A 165 -19.69 -28.61 -16.55
CA LYS A 165 -19.30 -28.45 -17.96
C LYS A 165 -20.07 -27.35 -18.70
N GLU A 166 -21.22 -26.90 -18.23
CA GLU A 166 -21.93 -25.77 -18.85
C GLU A 166 -22.56 -24.89 -17.76
N GLY A 167 -22.37 -23.58 -17.89
CA GLY A 167 -23.03 -22.61 -17.02
C GLY A 167 -24.45 -22.36 -17.46
N ASN A 168 -25.21 -21.63 -16.65
CA ASN A 168 -26.54 -21.20 -17.03
C ASN A 168 -26.42 -20.27 -18.24
N ASP A 169 -26.92 -20.72 -19.39
CA ASP A 169 -27.09 -19.90 -20.58
C ASP A 169 -28.29 -18.98 -20.34
N LEU A 170 -28.02 -17.70 -20.08
CA LEU A 170 -29.06 -16.77 -19.67
C LEU A 170 -30.11 -16.61 -20.78
N LYS A 171 -29.72 -16.65 -22.06
CA LYS A 171 -30.68 -16.58 -23.15
C LYS A 171 -31.64 -17.78 -23.14
N LYS A 172 -31.14 -18.98 -22.83
CA LYS A 172 -31.97 -20.19 -22.74
C LYS A 172 -32.87 -20.20 -21.51
N GLU A 173 -32.36 -19.78 -20.37
CA GLU A 173 -33.06 -19.84 -19.08
C GLU A 173 -34.07 -18.71 -18.89
N ILE A 174 -33.75 -17.48 -19.33
CA ILE A 174 -34.52 -16.27 -19.01
C ILE A 174 -34.95 -15.44 -20.23
N GLY A 175 -34.61 -15.85 -21.46
CA GLY A 175 -34.84 -15.06 -22.68
C GLY A 175 -36.30 -14.79 -23.06
N ASN A 176 -37.26 -15.52 -22.50
CA ASN A 176 -38.70 -15.34 -22.72
C ASN A 176 -39.44 -14.74 -21.51
N LEU A 177 -38.71 -14.41 -20.44
CA LEU A 177 -39.30 -13.92 -19.20
C LEU A 177 -39.51 -12.40 -19.25
N ASN A 178 -40.53 -11.92 -18.51
CA ASN A 178 -40.70 -10.48 -18.29
C ASN A 178 -39.69 -9.95 -17.26
N GLU A 179 -39.61 -8.63 -17.12
CA GLU A 179 -38.59 -7.99 -16.29
C GLU A 179 -38.53 -8.48 -14.84
N THR A 180 -39.68 -8.66 -14.19
CA THR A 180 -39.76 -9.16 -12.81
C THR A 180 -39.30 -10.62 -12.74
N GLN A 181 -39.81 -11.46 -13.65
CA GLN A 181 -39.46 -12.88 -13.72
C GLN A 181 -37.97 -13.10 -14.03
N THR A 182 -37.37 -12.28 -14.89
CA THR A 182 -35.92 -12.31 -15.18
C THR A 182 -35.12 -12.02 -13.91
N LYS A 183 -35.52 -10.98 -13.16
CA LYS A 183 -34.82 -10.59 -11.93
C LYS A 183 -34.92 -11.68 -10.86
N ASP A 184 -36.11 -12.24 -10.66
CA ASP A 184 -36.34 -13.34 -9.71
C ASP A 184 -35.53 -14.59 -10.08
N ALA A 185 -35.52 -14.97 -11.36
CA ALA A 185 -34.73 -16.11 -11.83
C ALA A 185 -33.22 -15.90 -11.64
N ILE A 186 -32.69 -14.69 -11.93
CA ILE A 186 -31.28 -14.36 -11.68
C ILE A 186 -30.98 -14.37 -10.18
N LYS A 187 -31.90 -13.85 -9.35
CA LYS A 187 -31.77 -13.90 -7.88
C LYS A 187 -31.64 -15.33 -7.38
N ASP A 188 -32.51 -16.23 -7.83
CA ASP A 188 -32.48 -17.65 -7.46
C ASP A 188 -31.18 -18.32 -7.91
N MET A 189 -30.70 -18.02 -9.13
CA MET A 189 -29.41 -18.51 -9.61
C MET A 189 -28.24 -18.04 -8.74
N ILE A 190 -28.24 -16.76 -8.34
CA ILE A 190 -27.21 -16.21 -7.44
C ILE A 190 -27.28 -16.90 -6.08
N TYR A 191 -28.48 -17.01 -5.52
CA TYR A 191 -28.68 -17.61 -4.21
C TYR A 191 -28.20 -19.06 -4.17
N GLU A 192 -28.73 -19.93 -5.04
CA GLU A 192 -28.38 -21.35 -5.09
C GLU A 192 -26.93 -21.56 -5.56
N GLY A 193 -26.44 -20.71 -6.47
CA GLY A 193 -25.06 -20.73 -6.95
C GLY A 193 -24.05 -20.42 -5.85
N LEU A 194 -24.28 -19.37 -5.06
CA LEU A 194 -23.44 -19.02 -3.91
C LEU A 194 -23.57 -20.07 -2.80
N LYS A 195 -24.80 -20.46 -2.45
CA LYS A 195 -25.05 -21.52 -1.47
C LYS A 195 -24.30 -22.81 -1.81
N GLY A 196 -24.39 -23.24 -3.07
CA GLY A 196 -23.74 -24.45 -3.55
C GLY A 196 -22.23 -24.34 -3.70
N SER A 197 -21.69 -23.20 -4.16
CA SER A 197 -20.24 -22.99 -4.30
C SER A 197 -19.54 -22.87 -2.94
N MET A 198 -20.24 -22.33 -1.95
CA MET A 198 -19.72 -22.08 -0.61
C MET A 198 -20.12 -23.17 0.40
N SER A 199 -20.87 -24.20 -0.01
CA SER A 199 -21.41 -25.25 0.88
C SER A 199 -22.18 -24.71 2.09
N LEU A 200 -23.05 -23.71 1.86
CA LEU A 200 -23.85 -23.05 2.88
C LEU A 200 -25.22 -23.73 3.05
N ASN A 201 -25.86 -23.50 4.20
CA ASN A 201 -27.25 -23.85 4.47
C ASN A 201 -28.08 -22.57 4.63
N ASP A 202 -29.41 -22.67 4.52
CA ASP A 202 -30.31 -21.50 4.60
C ASP A 202 -30.22 -20.78 5.96
N ASP A 203 -29.89 -21.53 7.02
CA ASP A 203 -29.72 -21.04 8.39
C ASP A 203 -28.29 -20.57 8.72
N THR A 204 -27.35 -20.64 7.78
CA THR A 204 -25.99 -20.16 8.02
C THR A 204 -26.03 -18.67 8.35
N LYS A 205 -25.54 -18.28 9.54
CA LYS A 205 -25.46 -16.87 9.92
C LYS A 205 -24.40 -16.15 9.11
N LEU A 206 -24.68 -14.91 8.71
CA LEU A 206 -23.73 -14.10 7.95
C LEU A 206 -22.41 -13.88 8.72
N GLU A 207 -22.46 -13.74 10.06
CA GLU A 207 -21.25 -13.60 10.89
C GLU A 207 -20.25 -14.76 10.77
N SER A 208 -20.74 -15.96 10.40
CA SER A 208 -19.94 -17.19 10.26
C SER A 208 -19.36 -17.38 8.86
N MET A 209 -19.66 -16.47 7.93
CA MET A 209 -19.25 -16.57 6.53
C MET A 209 -17.83 -16.10 6.25
N ASN A 210 -17.13 -15.53 7.24
CA ASN A 210 -15.80 -14.91 7.09
C ASN A 210 -14.71 -15.84 6.48
N ASN A 211 -14.96 -17.15 6.45
CA ASN A 211 -14.04 -18.18 5.94
C ASN A 211 -14.59 -18.95 4.72
N HIS A 212 -15.74 -18.56 4.18
CA HIS A 212 -16.33 -19.23 3.02
C HIS A 212 -16.03 -18.41 1.75
N GLU A 213 -15.74 -19.10 0.66
CA GLU A 213 -15.39 -18.47 -0.62
C GLU A 213 -16.24 -19.01 -1.74
N GLY A 214 -16.94 -18.10 -2.43
CA GLY A 214 -17.75 -18.40 -3.60
C GLY A 214 -17.08 -17.90 -4.89
N GLY A 215 -17.70 -18.22 -6.02
CA GLY A 215 -17.29 -17.69 -7.32
C GLY A 215 -18.49 -17.30 -8.16
N ILE A 216 -18.37 -16.20 -8.90
CA ILE A 216 -19.29 -15.86 -9.99
C ILE A 216 -18.46 -15.64 -11.25
N ARG A 217 -18.81 -16.34 -12.32
CA ARG A 217 -18.26 -16.07 -13.65
C ARG A 217 -19.33 -15.48 -14.54
N LEU A 218 -18.96 -14.34 -15.11
CA LEU A 218 -19.71 -13.61 -16.10
C LEU A 218 -19.02 -13.83 -17.45
N SER A 219 -19.72 -14.35 -18.46
CA SER A 219 -19.12 -14.58 -19.78
C SER A 219 -19.93 -13.93 -20.89
N LYS A 220 -19.25 -13.56 -21.99
CA LYS A 220 -19.82 -13.09 -23.25
C LYS A 220 -19.05 -13.67 -24.44
N LYS A 221 -19.71 -13.88 -25.57
CA LYS A 221 -19.03 -14.27 -26.81
C LYS A 221 -18.28 -13.08 -27.44
N ALA A 222 -17.01 -13.29 -27.81
CA ALA A 222 -16.17 -12.39 -28.58
C ALA A 222 -15.94 -12.93 -30.01
N CYS A 223 -15.09 -12.28 -30.80
CA CYS A 223 -14.79 -12.72 -32.16
C CYS A 223 -14.33 -14.17 -32.26
N LYS A 224 -14.67 -14.81 -33.39
CA LYS A 224 -14.35 -16.22 -33.69
C LYS A 224 -14.97 -17.19 -32.69
N ASP A 225 -16.14 -16.84 -32.13
CA ASP A 225 -16.86 -17.61 -31.10
C ASP A 225 -16.04 -17.91 -29.83
N LYS A 226 -14.98 -17.12 -29.58
CA LYS A 226 -14.19 -17.25 -28.35
C LYS A 226 -14.97 -16.68 -27.17
N GLU A 227 -14.97 -17.40 -26.06
CA GLU A 227 -15.59 -16.91 -24.82
C GLU A 227 -14.66 -15.90 -24.12
N ALA A 228 -15.15 -14.70 -23.87
CA ALA A 228 -14.54 -13.71 -22.98
C ALA A 228 -15.24 -13.80 -21.62
N PHE A 229 -14.50 -13.78 -20.52
CA PHE A 229 -15.10 -13.97 -19.20
C PHE A 229 -14.37 -13.22 -18.09
N LEU A 230 -15.15 -12.83 -17.10
CA LEU A 230 -14.70 -12.30 -15.82
C LEU A 230 -14.99 -13.33 -14.74
N TRP A 231 -13.96 -13.85 -14.08
CA TRP A 231 -14.12 -14.71 -12.92
C TRP A 231 -13.95 -13.88 -11.64
N LEU A 232 -15.04 -13.74 -10.89
CA LEU A 232 -15.12 -13.05 -9.60
C LEU A 232 -14.98 -14.07 -8.47
N ARG A 233 -13.92 -13.94 -7.67
CA ARG A 233 -13.86 -14.58 -6.35
C ARG A 233 -14.75 -13.79 -5.38
N ILE A 234 -15.48 -14.47 -4.52
CA ILE A 234 -16.40 -13.83 -3.57
C ILE A 234 -16.04 -14.24 -2.14
N PRO A 235 -15.16 -13.49 -1.48
CA PRO A 235 -14.99 -13.59 -0.04
C PRO A 235 -16.07 -12.78 0.67
N PHE A 236 -16.54 -13.32 1.78
CA PHE A 236 -17.38 -12.61 2.73
C PHE A 236 -16.52 -12.16 3.90
N ARG A 237 -16.66 -10.91 4.34
CA ARG A 237 -15.96 -10.38 5.50
C ARG A 237 -16.91 -9.66 6.44
N ASN A 238 -16.70 -9.79 7.74
CA ASN A 238 -17.43 -8.98 8.71
C ASN A 238 -16.94 -7.54 8.65
N ALA A 239 -17.87 -6.59 8.59
CA ALA A 239 -17.53 -5.17 8.57
C ALA A 239 -16.84 -4.71 9.86
N ILE A 240 -15.84 -3.83 9.72
CA ILE A 240 -15.14 -3.14 10.82
C ILE A 240 -16.16 -2.42 11.71
N VAL A 241 -17.21 -1.81 11.12
CA VAL A 241 -18.26 -1.14 11.90
C VAL A 241 -18.90 -2.09 12.93
N ASN A 242 -19.05 -3.38 12.63
CA ASN A 242 -19.61 -4.34 13.57
C ASN A 242 -18.69 -4.63 14.76
N GLU A 243 -17.38 -4.50 14.57
CA GLU A 243 -16.40 -4.67 15.63
C GLU A 243 -16.29 -3.44 16.53
N ILE A 244 -16.56 -2.24 16.01
CA ILE A 244 -16.25 -1.00 16.73
C ILE A 244 -17.45 -0.15 17.15
N LYS A 245 -18.62 -0.26 16.49
CA LYS A 245 -19.76 0.65 16.69
C LYS A 245 -20.18 0.83 18.15
N ASP A 246 -20.17 -0.25 18.93
CA ASP A 246 -20.59 -0.21 20.34
C ASP A 246 -19.46 0.19 21.29
N LYS A 247 -18.23 0.29 20.78
CA LYS A 247 -17.00 0.52 21.55
C LYS A 247 -16.50 1.96 21.48
N ILE A 248 -17.01 2.78 20.55
CA ILE A 248 -16.60 4.17 20.39
C ILE A 248 -17.75 5.15 20.67
N GLU A 249 -17.38 6.38 20.98
CA GLU A 249 -18.32 7.47 21.20
C GLU A 249 -17.72 8.80 20.71
N ALA A 250 -18.60 9.78 20.52
CA ALA A 250 -18.21 11.13 20.21
C ALA A 250 -17.38 11.74 21.36
N LYS A 251 -16.33 12.47 21.01
CA LYS A 251 -15.50 13.24 21.91
C LYS A 251 -15.56 14.71 21.51
N ASP A 252 -15.73 15.58 22.48
CA ASP A 252 -15.75 17.01 22.22
C ASP A 252 -14.38 17.52 21.75
N ILE A 253 -14.40 18.38 20.74
CA ILE A 253 -13.20 19.03 20.20
C ILE A 253 -13.19 20.48 20.68
N THR A 254 -12.05 20.94 21.15
CA THR A 254 -11.84 22.36 21.49
C THR A 254 -10.75 22.96 20.61
N VAL A 255 -11.04 24.09 19.98
CA VAL A 255 -10.12 24.83 19.08
C VAL A 255 -10.26 26.33 19.31
N ASN A 256 -9.28 27.13 18.91
CA ASN A 256 -9.47 28.58 18.90
C ASN A 256 -10.21 29.01 17.63
N LYS A 257 -10.71 30.25 17.66
CA LYS A 257 -11.37 30.88 16.53
C LYS A 257 -10.44 30.90 15.31
N ASN A 258 -11.00 30.58 14.14
CA ASN A 258 -10.30 30.46 12.86
C ASN A 258 -9.25 29.34 12.75
N ASP A 259 -9.02 28.54 13.80
CA ASP A 259 -8.12 27.38 13.70
C ASP A 259 -8.74 26.27 12.84
N LYS A 260 -7.87 25.44 12.24
CA LYS A 260 -8.31 24.21 11.57
C LYS A 260 -8.73 23.17 12.60
N VAL A 261 -9.84 22.48 12.33
CA VAL A 261 -10.34 21.38 13.17
C VAL A 261 -9.70 20.07 12.73
N ASN A 262 -9.10 19.33 13.67
CA ASN A 262 -8.78 17.93 13.43
C ASN A 262 -9.95 17.06 13.92
N TRP A 263 -10.77 16.58 12.98
CA TRP A 263 -11.96 15.79 13.26
C TRP A 263 -11.65 14.39 13.81
N GLU A 264 -10.46 13.85 13.59
CA GLU A 264 -10.02 12.57 14.16
C GLU A 264 -9.99 12.61 15.70
N ASN A 265 -9.76 13.79 16.28
CA ASN A 265 -9.81 14.00 17.73
C ASN A 265 -11.24 13.99 18.29
N GLY A 266 -12.25 13.98 17.42
CA GLY A 266 -13.68 13.97 17.75
C GLY A 266 -14.24 12.61 18.10
N VAL A 267 -13.42 11.56 18.07
CA VAL A 267 -13.79 10.19 18.40
C VAL A 267 -12.94 9.70 19.56
N LYS A 268 -13.55 8.94 20.48
CA LYS A 268 -12.79 8.17 21.46
C LYS A 268 -13.39 6.78 21.64
N ILE A 269 -12.57 5.87 22.14
CA ILE A 269 -13.04 4.58 22.66
C ILE A 269 -13.70 4.83 24.01
N LYS A 270 -14.90 4.26 24.21
CA LYS A 270 -15.67 4.36 25.46
C LYS A 270 -14.82 3.91 26.64
N ASP A 271 -15.01 4.57 27.78
CA ASP A 271 -14.20 4.27 28.97
C ASP A 271 -14.45 2.89 29.56
N SER A 272 -15.61 2.30 29.29
CA SER A 272 -16.00 0.94 29.68
C SER A 272 -15.31 -0.17 28.89
N VAL A 273 -14.62 0.13 27.78
CA VAL A 273 -14.01 -0.89 26.91
C VAL A 273 -12.62 -1.27 27.43
N THR A 274 -12.42 -2.57 27.68
CA THR A 274 -11.12 -3.16 27.98
C THR A 274 -10.33 -3.39 26.69
N GLY A 275 -8.99 -3.32 26.74
CA GLY A 275 -8.14 -3.54 25.56
C GLY A 275 -8.28 -2.43 24.50
N LYS A 276 -8.34 -1.16 24.93
CA LYS A 276 -8.54 -0.01 24.03
C LYS A 276 -7.53 0.04 22.87
N GLU A 277 -6.29 -0.39 23.12
CA GLU A 277 -5.23 -0.44 22.11
C GLU A 277 -5.61 -1.28 20.87
N ASP A 278 -6.36 -2.37 21.07
CA ASP A 278 -6.76 -3.28 19.99
C ASP A 278 -7.75 -2.64 19.00
N TYR A 279 -8.53 -1.67 19.47
CA TYR A 279 -9.54 -0.96 18.67
C TYR A 279 -9.06 0.39 18.14
N GLN A 280 -8.00 0.94 18.72
CA GLN A 280 -7.46 2.25 18.32
C GLN A 280 -6.99 2.25 16.86
N LYS A 281 -6.50 1.11 16.37
CA LYS A 281 -6.09 0.92 14.96
C LYS A 281 -7.20 1.27 13.97
N TYR A 282 -8.45 0.93 14.28
CA TYR A 282 -9.60 1.19 13.40
C TYR A 282 -9.94 2.68 13.34
N ILE A 283 -9.79 3.40 14.45
CA ILE A 283 -9.99 4.86 14.48
C ILE A 283 -8.86 5.56 13.71
N ASN A 284 -7.60 5.15 13.93
CA ASN A 284 -6.44 5.76 13.30
C ASN A 284 -6.45 5.61 11.77
N ASN A 285 -7.04 4.54 11.25
CA ASN A 285 -7.15 4.29 9.81
C ASN A 285 -8.47 4.80 9.22
N ALA A 286 -9.41 5.28 10.04
CA ALA A 286 -10.69 5.81 9.57
C ALA A 286 -10.54 7.26 9.11
N LYS A 287 -11.19 7.59 7.99
CA LYS A 287 -11.35 8.99 7.57
C LYS A 287 -12.50 9.60 8.38
N VAL A 288 -12.21 10.58 9.21
CA VAL A 288 -13.23 11.28 10.02
C VAL A 288 -13.57 12.63 9.40
N THR A 289 -14.86 12.86 9.17
CA THR A 289 -15.40 14.09 8.58
C THR A 289 -16.57 14.62 9.40
N ASP A 290 -16.78 15.93 9.34
CA ASP A 290 -17.96 16.56 9.94
C ASP A 290 -19.11 16.60 8.94
N GLU A 291 -20.22 15.96 9.26
CA GLU A 291 -21.43 16.00 8.43
C GLU A 291 -22.29 17.23 8.71
N SER A 292 -22.00 17.95 9.79
CA SER A 292 -22.75 19.16 10.18
C SER A 292 -22.20 20.45 9.59
N ASN A 293 -21.15 20.39 8.77
CA ASN A 293 -20.51 21.54 8.11
C ASN A 293 -20.18 22.72 9.06
N ARG A 294 -19.70 22.40 10.26
CA ARG A 294 -19.36 23.34 11.33
C ARG A 294 -18.03 24.01 11.06
N ASP A 295 -18.00 25.33 11.24
CA ASP A 295 -16.80 26.15 11.11
C ASP A 295 -16.27 26.67 12.46
N THR A 296 -15.09 27.29 12.43
CA THR A 296 -14.45 27.93 13.59
C THR A 296 -14.52 29.46 13.55
N LYS A 297 -15.38 30.06 12.70
CA LYS A 297 -15.45 31.52 12.50
C LYS A 297 -16.07 32.26 13.68
N THR A 298 -16.98 31.60 14.39
CA THR A 298 -17.70 32.14 15.55
C THR A 298 -17.39 31.30 16.78
N ALA A 299 -17.09 31.95 17.90
CA ALA A 299 -16.93 31.28 19.18
C ALA A 299 -18.26 30.69 19.67
N GLY A 300 -18.17 29.68 20.54
CA GLY A 300 -19.32 28.99 21.13
C GLY A 300 -19.28 27.47 20.92
N GLU A 301 -20.29 26.80 21.46
CA GLU A 301 -20.50 25.36 21.31
C GLU A 301 -21.35 25.07 20.07
N LYS A 302 -20.88 24.19 19.20
CA LYS A 302 -21.58 23.74 18.00
C LYS A 302 -21.79 22.23 18.07
N LEU A 303 -23.01 21.80 18.41
CA LEU A 303 -23.39 20.40 18.40
C LEU A 303 -23.51 19.91 16.95
N GLY A 304 -23.05 18.70 16.67
CA GLY A 304 -23.13 18.12 15.34
C GLY A 304 -22.87 16.63 15.31
N LYS A 305 -22.69 16.14 14.09
CA LYS A 305 -22.47 14.75 13.74
C LYS A 305 -21.13 14.60 13.05
N ILE A 306 -20.40 13.57 13.41
CA ILE A 306 -19.18 13.18 12.70
C ILE A 306 -19.39 11.83 12.04
N LYS A 307 -18.86 11.68 10.83
CA LYS A 307 -18.88 10.44 10.06
C LYS A 307 -17.48 9.86 9.99
N LEU A 308 -17.37 8.59 10.36
CA LEU A 308 -16.20 7.77 10.19
C LEU A 308 -16.41 6.90 8.95
N LYS A 309 -15.49 6.95 8.00
CA LYS A 309 -15.40 5.98 6.90
C LYS A 309 -14.19 5.08 7.11
N PHE A 310 -14.42 3.78 7.25
CA PHE A 310 -13.40 2.78 7.52
C PHE A 310 -12.72 2.27 6.24
N THR A 311 -11.64 1.50 6.39
CA THR A 311 -10.84 0.98 5.27
C THR A 311 -11.59 -0.07 4.43
N ASP A 312 -12.66 -0.65 4.96
CA ASP A 312 -13.56 -1.59 4.28
C ASP A 312 -14.78 -0.91 3.62
N ASP A 313 -14.73 0.44 3.48
CA ASP A 313 -15.80 1.33 2.99
C ASP A 313 -17.05 1.41 3.87
N THR A 314 -17.10 0.72 5.01
CA THR A 314 -18.24 0.90 5.93
C THR A 314 -18.19 2.26 6.61
N GLU A 315 -19.37 2.78 6.91
CA GLU A 315 -19.54 4.09 7.54
C GLU A 315 -20.22 3.98 8.90
N LEU A 316 -19.82 4.86 9.82
CA LEU A 316 -20.46 5.04 11.11
C LEU A 316 -20.62 6.52 11.42
N THR A 317 -21.83 6.93 11.76
CA THR A 317 -22.12 8.30 12.18
C THR A 317 -22.27 8.34 13.70
N LEU A 318 -21.51 9.24 14.33
CA LEU A 318 -21.64 9.53 15.76
C LEU A 318 -22.32 10.88 15.94
N ASP A 319 -23.45 10.86 16.61
CA ASP A 319 -24.24 12.05 16.94
C ASP A 319 -23.72 12.74 18.20
N ASN A 320 -24.23 13.95 18.45
CA ASN A 320 -24.04 14.73 19.67
C ASN A 320 -22.58 15.08 20.00
N GLN A 321 -21.71 15.18 18.99
CA GLN A 321 -20.33 15.63 19.16
C GLN A 321 -20.30 17.16 19.26
N LYS A 322 -19.65 17.75 20.27
CA LYS A 322 -19.52 19.22 20.37
C LYS A 322 -18.19 19.74 19.81
N LEU A 323 -18.27 20.77 18.98
CA LEU A 323 -17.13 21.62 18.63
C LEU A 323 -17.19 22.89 19.49
N ILE A 324 -16.19 23.08 20.35
CA ILE A 324 -16.06 24.23 21.25
C ILE A 324 -15.03 25.18 20.65
N VAL A 325 -15.49 26.31 20.15
CA VAL A 325 -14.64 27.35 19.56
C VAL A 325 -14.38 28.43 20.61
N LYS A 326 -13.14 28.56 21.05
CA LYS A 326 -12.71 29.58 22.01
C LYS A 326 -12.40 30.90 21.30
N GLU A 327 -12.72 32.02 21.93
CA GLU A 327 -12.25 33.33 21.46
C GLU A 327 -10.72 33.41 21.52
N ASP A 328 -10.15 34.18 20.59
CA ASP A 328 -8.70 34.42 20.56
C ASP A 328 -8.27 35.09 21.86
N LYS A 329 -7.35 34.47 22.59
CA LYS A 329 -6.58 35.19 23.62
C LYS A 329 -5.58 36.11 22.92
N LYS A 330 -6.04 37.27 22.44
CA LYS A 330 -5.15 38.40 22.19
C LYS A 330 -4.82 39.07 23.53
N ALA A 331 -3.54 39.00 23.88
CA ALA A 331 -2.81 39.74 24.92
C ALA A 331 -3.61 40.76 25.76
N GLU A 332 -3.90 40.39 27.01
CA GLU A 332 -4.02 41.34 28.11
C GLU A 332 -2.72 41.30 28.93
N GLU A 333 -1.63 41.75 28.31
CA GLU A 333 -0.53 42.38 29.04
C GLU A 333 -0.35 43.77 28.43
N ASN A 334 -0.44 44.79 29.28
CA ASN A 334 -0.47 46.23 28.98
C ASN A 334 -1.87 46.81 28.74
N ASN A 335 -2.65 46.94 29.82
CA ASN A 335 -3.25 48.22 30.22
C ASN A 335 -3.91 48.07 31.59
N ASN A 336 -3.18 48.39 32.66
CA ASN A 336 -3.73 49.07 33.83
C ASN A 336 -2.59 49.54 34.75
N LYS A 337 -2.10 50.75 34.47
CA LYS A 337 -1.58 51.65 35.51
C LYS A 337 -2.74 52.54 35.95
N ASP A 338 -2.89 52.62 37.27
CA ASP A 338 -3.62 53.63 38.05
C ASP A 338 -5.15 53.68 37.93
N ASN A 339 -5.87 53.07 38.89
CA ASN A 339 -6.25 53.76 40.14
C ASN A 339 -7.21 52.95 41.02
N ASN A 340 -7.09 53.22 42.33
CA ASN A 340 -8.01 52.98 43.45
C ASN A 340 -7.90 51.67 44.26
N LYS A 341 -7.16 51.85 45.37
CA LYS A 341 -7.42 51.40 46.75
C LYS A 341 -8.85 50.88 46.98
N GLU A 342 -8.96 49.64 47.45
CA GLU A 342 -9.59 49.37 48.73
C GLU A 342 -9.10 48.04 49.33
N LYS A 343 -9.03 48.04 50.66
CA LYS A 343 -8.46 47.01 51.54
C LYS A 343 -9.38 45.79 51.58
N GLU A 344 -8.82 44.58 51.69
CA GLU A 344 -9.05 43.72 52.86
C GLU A 344 -8.25 42.40 52.83
N GLN A 345 -7.28 42.34 53.75
CA GLN A 345 -6.89 41.23 54.64
C GLN A 345 -6.73 39.80 54.08
N ILE A 346 -5.46 39.39 53.98
CA ILE A 346 -5.00 38.01 54.17
C ILE A 346 -4.68 37.81 55.66
N PRO A 347 -4.97 36.64 56.27
CA PRO A 347 -4.14 36.15 57.36
C PRO A 347 -3.18 35.06 56.86
N GLN A 348 -1.89 35.34 57.08
CA GLN A 348 -0.76 34.46 56.90
C GLN A 348 -0.85 33.21 57.81
N ILE A 349 -0.35 32.07 57.34
CA ILE A 349 0.26 31.06 58.21
C ILE A 349 1.69 30.80 57.74
N LYS A 350 2.57 30.77 58.75
CA LYS A 350 4.03 30.85 58.79
C LYS A 350 4.75 29.53 58.50
N ASP A 351 5.94 29.69 57.92
CA ASP A 351 7.25 29.10 58.24
C ASP A 351 7.37 27.58 58.51
N LYS A 352 8.30 26.95 57.77
CA LYS A 352 9.50 26.32 58.37
C LYS A 352 10.61 26.02 57.35
N GLU A 353 11.80 26.47 57.73
CA GLU A 353 13.12 26.28 57.11
C GLU A 353 13.59 24.82 57.12
N ASN A 354 14.45 24.45 56.16
CA ASN A 354 15.74 23.81 56.46
C ASN A 354 16.68 23.71 55.23
N ASN A 355 17.79 24.46 55.30
CA ASN A 355 19.21 24.16 55.00
C ASN A 355 19.60 23.15 53.89
N LYS A 356 20.44 23.53 52.89
CA LYS A 356 21.94 23.68 52.86
C LYS A 356 22.59 22.36 52.41
N PHE A 357 23.33 22.25 51.29
CA PHE A 357 24.76 22.64 51.15
C PHE A 357 25.26 22.57 49.68
N ASP A 358 25.93 23.66 49.27
CA ASP A 358 27.22 23.77 48.54
C ASP A 358 27.52 23.02 47.23
N ARG A 359 27.77 23.73 46.11
CA ARG A 359 29.01 24.47 45.70
C ARG A 359 30.15 23.56 45.20
N TYR A 360 30.47 23.71 43.91
CA TYR A 360 31.86 23.75 43.44
C TYR A 360 32.10 25.02 42.62
N ASP A 361 33.11 25.75 43.10
CA ASP A 361 33.85 26.89 42.57
C ASP A 361 34.36 26.66 41.12
N ARG A 362 34.26 27.66 40.23
CA ARG A 362 35.19 28.79 39.99
C ARG A 362 36.36 28.41 39.05
N TYR A 363 36.37 29.00 37.86
CA TYR A 363 37.59 29.61 37.31
C TYR A 363 37.28 30.96 36.69
N ASP A 364 38.20 31.86 36.96
CA ASP A 364 38.12 33.31 37.01
C ASP A 364 38.61 33.94 35.69
N ARG A 365 38.09 35.15 35.42
CA ARG A 365 38.71 36.30 34.73
C ARG A 365 39.57 36.10 33.47
N ASN A 366 39.20 36.87 32.45
CA ASN A 366 39.97 38.10 32.18
C ASN A 366 39.08 39.19 31.59
N ASP A 367 38.92 40.25 32.37
CA ASP A 367 38.44 41.57 31.96
C ASP A 367 39.68 42.46 31.83
N LYS A 368 39.78 43.25 30.75
CA LYS A 368 40.62 44.45 30.72
C LYS A 368 40.20 45.37 29.58
N ASN A 369 39.55 46.44 30.03
CA ASN A 369 39.65 47.83 29.60
C ASN A 369 38.96 48.24 28.28
N ASN A 370 38.30 49.39 28.10
CA ASN A 370 37.74 50.52 28.87
C ASN A 370 37.79 51.70 27.87
N LYS A 371 36.68 52.46 27.75
CA LYS A 371 36.59 53.86 27.26
C LYS A 371 36.70 54.09 25.73
N ASN A 372 35.89 54.90 25.05
CA ASN A 372 35.10 56.08 25.44
C ASN A 372 33.90 56.32 24.49
N ASP A 373 32.74 56.63 25.06
CA ASP A 373 31.92 57.83 24.86
C ASP A 373 31.96 58.60 23.50
N LYS A 374 30.81 58.66 22.79
CA LYS A 374 29.85 59.80 22.83
C LYS A 374 28.74 59.72 21.77
N HIS A 375 27.55 60.13 22.20
CA HIS A 375 26.37 60.63 21.47
C HIS A 375 26.74 61.53 20.26
N ASP A 376 25.95 61.73 19.19
CA ASP A 376 24.56 62.19 19.17
C ASP A 376 24.03 62.27 17.71
N ARG A 377 22.70 62.12 17.55
CA ARG A 377 21.77 62.73 16.55
C ARG A 377 21.85 62.52 15.02
N ASN A 378 20.66 62.17 14.50
CA ASN A 378 19.94 62.63 13.30
C ASN A 378 20.73 63.26 12.13
N ASP A 379 20.49 62.78 10.90
CA ASP A 379 19.66 63.53 9.95
C ASP A 379 19.37 62.77 8.64
N LYS A 380 18.31 63.25 7.99
CA LYS A 380 17.57 62.68 6.87
C LYS A 380 17.94 63.41 5.57
N TYR A 381 17.90 62.69 4.45
CA TYR A 381 17.68 63.13 3.05
C TYR A 381 18.82 63.70 2.16
N ASP A 382 18.94 63.01 1.02
CA ASP A 382 19.05 63.45 -0.40
C ASP A 382 20.39 63.83 -1.09
N LYS A 383 20.72 62.97 -2.08
CA LYS A 383 21.11 63.20 -3.50
C LYS A 383 22.22 64.19 -3.90
N LYS A 384 23.20 63.67 -4.67
CA LYS A 384 23.52 64.01 -6.10
C LYS A 384 24.82 63.29 -6.56
N HIS A 385 24.77 62.47 -7.63
CA HIS A 385 25.17 62.77 -9.05
C HIS A 385 26.66 63.11 -9.22
N LYS A 386 27.49 62.42 -10.03
CA LYS A 386 27.58 62.30 -11.52
C LYS A 386 28.92 61.54 -11.82
N THR A 387 29.30 60.94 -12.95
CA THR A 387 29.17 61.28 -14.39
C THR A 387 29.73 60.13 -15.27
N ASP A 388 29.04 59.88 -16.38
CA ASP A 388 29.49 59.67 -17.77
C ASP A 388 30.63 58.70 -18.15
N LYS A 389 30.28 57.71 -19.01
CA LYS A 389 30.46 57.80 -20.47
C LYS A 389 29.80 56.61 -21.19
N ASN A 390 29.06 56.92 -22.24
CA ASN A 390 28.53 55.97 -23.23
C ASN A 390 29.05 56.42 -24.61
N PRO A 391 29.22 55.51 -25.58
CA PRO A 391 28.41 55.67 -26.79
C PRO A 391 27.82 54.36 -27.32
N LYS A 392 26.54 54.46 -27.72
CA LYS A 392 25.72 53.46 -28.40
C LYS A 392 26.17 53.21 -29.85
N LYS A 393 25.93 52.00 -30.35
CA LYS A 393 25.33 51.81 -31.69
C LYS A 393 24.53 50.52 -31.75
N ASP A 394 23.26 50.68 -32.10
CA ASP A 394 22.20 49.67 -32.17
C ASP A 394 22.40 48.67 -33.31
N LYS A 395 21.90 47.43 -33.11
CA LYS A 395 21.06 46.67 -34.05
C LYS A 395 20.40 45.48 -33.35
N ASN A 396 19.06 45.43 -33.48
CA ASN A 396 18.14 44.38 -33.03
C ASN A 396 18.60 42.96 -33.41
N ILE A 397 18.57 42.02 -32.46
CA ILE A 397 18.24 40.59 -32.64
C ILE A 397 17.51 40.10 -31.37
N GLU A 398 16.49 39.29 -31.58
CA GLU A 398 15.58 38.65 -30.64
C GLU A 398 16.23 38.15 -29.33
N SER A 399 15.55 38.38 -28.21
CA SER A 399 15.80 37.63 -26.99
C SER A 399 15.33 36.20 -27.19
N GLU A 400 16.27 35.28 -27.40
CA GLU A 400 16.04 33.85 -27.23
C GLU A 400 15.50 33.62 -25.80
N GLU A 401 14.21 33.28 -25.71
CA GLU A 401 13.68 32.56 -24.57
C GLU A 401 14.48 31.26 -24.45
N LYS A 402 15.41 31.20 -23.51
CA LYS A 402 15.81 29.90 -22.96
C LYS A 402 14.59 29.34 -22.25
N GLN A 403 13.87 28.48 -22.96
CA GLN A 403 13.03 27.47 -22.35
C GLN A 403 13.92 26.67 -21.38
N GLU A 404 13.85 26.99 -20.09
CA GLU A 404 14.10 25.97 -19.08
C GLU A 404 13.02 24.91 -19.29
N GLU A 405 13.41 23.79 -19.92
CA GLU A 405 12.63 22.56 -19.86
C GLU A 405 12.32 22.30 -18.38
N LYS A 406 11.06 22.51 -18.00
CA LYS A 406 10.52 21.90 -16.78
C LYS A 406 10.66 20.40 -16.97
N GLN A 407 11.73 19.81 -16.43
CA GLN A 407 11.79 18.37 -16.21
C GLN A 407 10.55 18.02 -15.39
N GLU A 408 9.59 17.33 -16.01
CA GLU A 408 8.52 16.67 -15.28
C GLU A 408 9.19 15.73 -14.27
N LYS A 409 9.03 16.03 -12.98
CA LYS A 409 9.51 15.12 -11.92
C LYS A 409 8.82 13.79 -12.12
N MET A 410 9.60 12.74 -12.37
CA MET A 410 9.12 11.38 -12.51
C MET A 410 8.32 10.99 -11.26
N ASP A 411 7.04 10.64 -11.42
CA ASP A 411 6.23 10.18 -10.31
C ASP A 411 6.53 8.71 -10.02
N TYR A 412 7.36 8.46 -9.01
CA TYR A 412 7.71 7.12 -8.55
C TYR A 412 6.57 6.40 -7.82
N GLY A 413 5.38 6.99 -7.67
CA GLY A 413 4.30 6.36 -6.88
C GLY A 413 4.58 6.35 -5.38
N ILE A 414 5.55 7.14 -4.91
CA ILE A 414 5.96 7.24 -3.50
C ILE A 414 5.40 8.53 -2.89
N LEU A 415 4.73 8.39 -1.75
CA LEU A 415 4.36 9.50 -0.89
C LEU A 415 5.60 9.98 -0.15
N VAL A 416 5.93 11.25 -0.35
CA VAL A 416 6.95 11.95 0.42
C VAL A 416 6.24 13.04 1.23
N PRO A 417 5.68 12.70 2.41
CA PRO A 417 5.01 13.70 3.24
C PRO A 417 5.96 14.85 3.54
N ALA A 418 5.45 16.08 3.42
CA ALA A 418 6.17 17.27 3.83
C ALA A 418 6.54 17.13 5.32
N GLN A 419 7.75 17.55 5.67
CA GLN A 419 8.22 17.49 7.04
C GLN A 419 7.30 18.34 7.94
N ALA A 420 6.66 17.72 8.93
CA ALA A 420 5.90 18.48 9.92
C ALA A 420 6.88 19.20 10.85
N LEU A 421 6.51 20.40 11.33
CA LEU A 421 7.21 21.11 12.41
C LEU A 421 7.01 20.41 13.78
N ARG A 422 7.16 19.09 13.83
CA ARG A 422 7.08 18.31 15.07
C ARG A 422 8.46 18.22 15.70
N LEU A 423 8.56 18.63 16.96
CA LEU A 423 9.78 18.48 17.74
C LEU A 423 9.99 16.99 18.05
N VAL A 424 11.07 16.39 17.54
CA VAL A 424 11.43 14.99 17.85
C VAL A 424 12.15 14.96 19.19
N GLN A 425 11.50 14.44 20.24
CA GLN A 425 12.01 14.45 21.63
C GLN A 425 12.60 13.10 22.10
N HIS A 426 12.93 12.20 21.16
CA HIS A 426 13.42 10.86 21.51
C HIS A 426 14.87 10.94 22.03
N LYS A 427 15.11 10.42 23.23
CA LYS A 427 16.40 10.56 23.94
C LYS A 427 17.46 9.55 23.50
N ASP A 428 17.06 8.49 22.80
CA ASP A 428 17.87 7.31 22.49
C ASP A 428 18.28 7.21 21.01
N LEU A 429 18.22 8.33 20.28
CA LEU A 429 18.61 8.37 18.87
C LEU A 429 20.13 8.24 18.70
N PRO A 430 20.63 7.38 17.79
CA PRO A 430 22.05 7.29 17.51
C PRO A 430 22.59 8.59 16.90
N GLN A 431 23.90 8.79 16.97
CA GLN A 431 24.56 9.88 16.25
C GLN A 431 24.78 9.53 14.77
N GLY A 432 25.08 10.55 13.96
CA GLY A 432 25.36 10.39 12.52
C GLY A 432 24.12 10.15 11.66
N GLU A 433 24.34 9.58 10.47
CA GLU A 433 23.35 9.44 9.39
C GLU A 433 22.08 8.69 9.84
N LYS A 434 22.23 7.64 10.65
CA LYS A 434 21.07 6.90 11.21
C LYS A 434 20.21 7.78 12.11
N GLY A 435 20.82 8.63 12.93
CA GLY A 435 20.09 9.56 13.80
C GLY A 435 19.32 10.62 13.03
N GLU A 436 19.94 11.15 11.99
CA GLU A 436 19.31 12.10 11.07
C GLU A 436 18.13 11.46 10.32
N ALA A 437 18.33 10.27 9.75
CA ALA A 437 17.28 9.49 9.09
C ALA A 437 16.07 9.26 10.01
N ILE A 438 16.31 8.85 11.27
CA ILE A 438 15.22 8.61 12.22
C ILE A 438 14.47 9.90 12.54
N ARG A 439 15.19 11.01 12.82
CA ARG A 439 14.54 12.31 13.10
C ARG A 439 13.66 12.76 11.94
N GLU A 440 14.17 12.65 10.72
CA GLU A 440 13.44 13.09 9.54
C GLU A 440 12.20 12.22 9.28
N LEU A 441 12.33 10.89 9.35
CA LEU A 441 11.19 9.99 9.13
C LEU A 441 10.12 10.10 10.21
N ILE A 442 10.49 10.37 11.47
CA ILE A 442 9.52 10.67 12.53
C ILE A 442 8.82 12.00 12.26
N ALA A 443 9.56 13.05 11.88
CA ALA A 443 8.98 14.35 11.57
C ALA A 443 8.01 14.30 10.36
N ARG A 444 8.23 13.38 9.42
CA ARG A 444 7.34 13.11 8.28
C ARG A 444 6.17 12.16 8.61
N GLY A 445 6.13 11.61 9.83
CA GLY A 445 5.10 10.64 10.24
C GLY A 445 5.23 9.26 9.60
N ILE A 446 6.38 8.93 9.02
CA ILE A 446 6.64 7.63 8.37
C ILE A 446 7.02 6.57 9.41
N LEU A 447 7.78 6.97 10.44
CA LEU A 447 8.14 6.12 11.56
C LEU A 447 7.63 6.73 12.87
N SER A 448 7.39 5.87 13.86
CA SER A 448 7.06 6.26 15.24
C SER A 448 8.02 5.62 16.24
N GLY A 449 8.17 6.27 17.40
CA GLY A 449 8.81 5.66 18.57
C GLY A 449 7.99 4.51 19.14
N VAL A 450 8.60 3.79 20.08
CA VAL A 450 7.88 2.81 20.92
C VAL A 450 7.22 3.48 22.12
N SER A 451 7.58 4.74 22.39
CA SER A 451 6.95 5.64 23.36
C SER A 451 7.22 7.10 22.93
N ASP A 452 6.67 8.07 23.65
CA ASP A 452 6.89 9.49 23.39
C ASP A 452 8.37 9.92 23.54
N THR A 453 9.20 9.13 24.23
CA THR A 453 10.60 9.48 24.53
C THR A 453 11.62 8.46 24.02
N GLU A 454 11.20 7.32 23.47
CA GLU A 454 12.10 6.22 23.09
C GLU A 454 11.77 5.64 21.71
N PHE A 455 12.79 5.49 20.86
CA PHE A 455 12.68 4.94 19.50
C PHE A 455 13.09 3.47 19.44
N LYS A 456 14.04 3.06 20.29
CA LYS A 456 14.67 1.75 20.39
C LYS A 456 15.26 1.27 19.06
N GLY A 457 16.19 2.04 18.50
CA GLY A 457 16.77 1.82 17.17
C GLY A 457 17.39 0.43 16.95
N LYS A 458 17.96 -0.19 17.98
CA LYS A 458 18.60 -1.51 17.90
C LYS A 458 17.64 -2.71 17.93
N LEU A 459 16.34 -2.50 18.15
CA LEU A 459 15.39 -3.61 18.12
C LEU A 459 15.25 -4.16 16.69
N ALA A 460 15.16 -5.49 16.60
CA ALA A 460 14.86 -6.17 15.35
C ALA A 460 13.45 -5.80 14.88
N ILE A 461 13.30 -5.62 13.56
CA ILE A 461 11.99 -5.47 12.94
C ILE A 461 11.42 -6.83 12.56
N ASN A 462 10.11 -6.95 12.64
CA ASN A 462 9.40 -8.08 12.06
C ASN A 462 8.92 -7.77 10.63
N ARG A 463 8.43 -8.80 9.95
CA ARG A 463 7.99 -8.71 8.56
C ARG A 463 6.78 -7.79 8.40
N ALA A 464 5.85 -7.81 9.37
CA ALA A 464 4.71 -6.91 9.45
C ALA A 464 5.11 -5.42 9.47
N MET A 465 6.10 -5.06 10.31
CA MET A 465 6.58 -3.68 10.43
C MET A 465 7.16 -3.17 9.11
N LEU A 466 7.92 -3.99 8.38
CA LEU A 466 8.45 -3.61 7.08
C LEU A 466 7.32 -3.35 6.08
N ALA A 467 6.35 -4.26 5.97
CA ALA A 467 5.20 -4.08 5.09
C ALA A 467 4.43 -2.78 5.39
N GLN A 468 4.20 -2.48 6.68
CA GLN A 468 3.53 -1.25 7.10
C GLN A 468 4.26 0.01 6.67
N VAL A 469 5.59 0.05 6.83
CA VAL A 469 6.41 1.21 6.45
C VAL A 469 6.39 1.40 4.93
N LEU A 470 6.51 0.33 4.16
CA LEU A 470 6.47 0.39 2.69
C LEU A 470 5.10 0.85 2.18
N MET A 471 4.00 0.34 2.76
CA MET A 471 2.65 0.81 2.41
C MET A 471 2.45 2.28 2.78
N THR A 472 3.00 2.72 3.92
CA THR A 472 2.88 4.10 4.40
C THR A 472 3.48 5.10 3.41
N ILE A 473 4.63 4.75 2.82
CA ILE A 473 5.32 5.60 1.84
C ILE A 473 4.82 5.39 0.40
N SER A 474 3.83 4.52 0.15
CA SER A 474 3.30 4.27 -1.19
C SER A 474 2.04 5.10 -1.45
N LYS A 475 1.93 5.66 -2.67
CA LYS A 475 0.72 6.37 -3.13
C LYS A 475 -0.42 5.39 -3.36
N ASP A 476 -0.12 4.29 -4.05
CA ASP A 476 -1.07 3.21 -4.20
C ASP A 476 -1.14 2.43 -2.87
N LYS A 477 -2.34 2.45 -2.29
CA LYS A 477 -2.68 1.73 -1.07
C LYS A 477 -3.79 0.71 -1.32
N SER A 478 -4.03 0.36 -2.58
CA SER A 478 -5.03 -0.63 -2.96
C SER A 478 -4.65 -1.98 -2.37
N VAL A 479 -5.45 -2.46 -1.43
CA VAL A 479 -5.23 -3.77 -0.83
C VAL A 479 -5.98 -4.77 -1.71
N GLY A 480 -5.26 -5.58 -2.49
CA GLY A 480 -5.86 -6.73 -3.16
C GLY A 480 -6.21 -7.82 -2.14
N PHE A 481 -6.52 -9.03 -2.59
CA PHE A 481 -6.67 -10.17 -1.69
C PHE A 481 -5.70 -11.27 -2.04
N ILE A 482 -5.13 -11.89 -1.01
CA ILE A 482 -4.29 -13.06 -1.15
C ILE A 482 -4.55 -14.03 0.00
N ASP A 483 -4.63 -15.32 -0.33
CA ASP A 483 -4.95 -16.38 0.61
C ASP A 483 -3.68 -16.90 1.30
N TYR A 484 -3.39 -16.32 2.47
CA TYR A 484 -2.36 -16.77 3.40
C TYR A 484 -3.00 -17.18 4.72
N LEU A 485 -2.66 -18.38 5.20
CA LEU A 485 -3.30 -19.05 6.33
C LEU A 485 -3.12 -18.30 7.67
N ASP A 486 -2.10 -17.44 7.76
CA ASP A 486 -1.72 -16.71 8.96
C ASP A 486 -2.01 -15.20 8.88
N ILE A 487 -2.89 -14.77 7.97
CA ILE A 487 -3.46 -13.41 7.91
C ILE A 487 -4.96 -13.52 8.16
N LYS A 488 -5.42 -13.16 9.37
CA LYS A 488 -6.84 -13.26 9.77
C LYS A 488 -7.66 -12.02 9.45
N GLY A 489 -7.02 -10.95 8.99
CA GLY A 489 -7.67 -9.74 8.45
C GLY A 489 -7.96 -8.68 9.50
N ASP A 490 -8.04 -9.04 10.77
CA ASP A 490 -8.22 -8.13 11.90
C ASP A 490 -6.88 -7.67 12.50
N GLU A 491 -5.75 -8.24 12.11
CA GLU A 491 -4.46 -7.83 12.64
C GLU A 491 -4.04 -6.44 12.11
N TRP A 492 -3.33 -5.66 12.93
CA TRP A 492 -2.89 -4.31 12.55
C TRP A 492 -2.04 -4.26 11.27
N TYR A 493 -1.43 -5.39 10.89
CA TYR A 493 -0.59 -5.54 9.71
C TYR A 493 -1.31 -6.19 8.53
N ALA A 494 -2.57 -6.61 8.67
CA ALA A 494 -3.26 -7.41 7.66
C ALA A 494 -3.32 -6.68 6.32
N ASP A 495 -3.75 -5.42 6.32
CA ASP A 495 -3.81 -4.58 5.11
C ASP A 495 -2.44 -4.38 4.49
N ALA A 496 -1.44 -4.01 5.30
CA ALA A 496 -0.09 -3.75 4.80
C ALA A 496 0.59 -5.00 4.24
N MET A 497 0.42 -6.14 4.90
CA MET A 497 0.98 -7.40 4.43
C MET A 497 0.28 -7.87 3.15
N THR A 498 -1.05 -7.74 3.10
CA THR A 498 -1.85 -8.09 1.93
C THR A 498 -1.53 -7.17 0.75
N TRP A 499 -1.40 -5.87 0.98
CA TRP A 499 -0.90 -4.89 0.00
C TRP A 499 0.47 -5.31 -0.54
N ALA A 500 1.43 -5.58 0.35
CA ALA A 500 2.78 -5.93 -0.07
C ALA A 500 2.83 -7.25 -0.87
N LEU A 501 1.99 -8.23 -0.53
CA LEU A 501 1.88 -9.48 -1.26
C LEU A 501 1.22 -9.31 -2.65
N THR A 502 0.18 -8.47 -2.72
CA THR A 502 -0.58 -8.23 -3.95
C THR A 502 0.24 -7.42 -4.96
N HIS A 503 1.06 -6.48 -4.48
CA HIS A 503 2.02 -5.70 -5.27
C HIS A 503 3.34 -6.45 -5.55
N GLY A 504 3.43 -7.74 -5.20
CA GLY A 504 4.62 -8.55 -5.49
C GLY A 504 5.88 -8.17 -4.69
N ILE A 505 5.75 -7.28 -3.71
CA ILE A 505 6.81 -6.85 -2.80
C ILE A 505 7.19 -8.02 -1.87
N TYR A 506 6.18 -8.68 -1.30
CA TYR A 506 6.31 -9.96 -0.60
C TYR A 506 5.84 -11.13 -1.48
N LYS A 507 6.42 -12.31 -1.24
CA LYS A 507 6.01 -13.58 -1.89
C LYS A 507 5.52 -14.65 -0.90
N GLY A 508 5.61 -14.40 0.41
CA GLY A 508 5.34 -15.38 1.46
C GLY A 508 6.16 -16.67 1.36
N TYR A 509 5.72 -17.72 2.04
CA TYR A 509 6.31 -19.05 2.05
C TYR A 509 5.44 -20.05 1.26
N THR A 510 6.01 -21.19 0.90
CA THR A 510 5.35 -22.24 0.11
C THR A 510 4.18 -22.92 0.83
N ASP A 511 4.16 -22.83 2.16
CA ASP A 511 3.09 -23.35 3.04
C ASP A 511 1.90 -22.40 3.17
N LYS A 512 1.80 -21.38 2.29
CA LYS A 512 0.83 -20.28 2.37
C LYS A 512 0.88 -19.54 3.71
N THR A 513 2.06 -19.37 4.31
CA THR A 513 2.26 -18.46 5.46
C THR A 513 3.13 -17.27 5.11
N VAL A 514 3.01 -16.18 5.86
CA VAL A 514 3.92 -15.02 5.77
C VAL A 514 4.79 -14.83 7.00
N LYS A 515 4.41 -15.44 8.13
CA LYS A 515 5.05 -15.34 9.44
C LYS A 515 5.25 -13.88 9.84
N ALA A 516 4.17 -13.10 9.77
CA ALA A 516 4.20 -11.64 9.86
C ALA A 516 4.90 -11.11 11.13
N ALA A 517 4.70 -11.79 12.26
CA ALA A 517 5.33 -11.44 13.54
C ALA A 517 6.79 -11.89 13.69
N GLN A 518 7.31 -12.71 12.77
CA GLN A 518 8.70 -13.18 12.80
C GLN A 518 9.66 -12.06 12.41
N ASN A 519 10.81 -11.99 13.09
CA ASN A 519 11.91 -11.10 12.73
C ASN A 519 12.37 -11.40 11.31
N ILE A 520 12.57 -10.34 10.53
CA ILE A 520 13.06 -10.47 9.15
C ILE A 520 14.58 -10.64 9.16
N THR A 521 15.09 -11.57 8.35
CA THR A 521 16.54 -11.72 8.15
C THR A 521 17.08 -10.67 7.18
N ARG A 522 18.39 -10.37 7.20
CA ARG A 522 19.00 -9.38 6.28
C ARG A 522 18.77 -9.73 4.80
N GLN A 523 18.87 -11.01 4.43
CA GLN A 523 18.64 -11.45 3.05
C GLN A 523 17.16 -11.39 2.62
N GLU A 524 16.22 -11.64 3.53
CA GLU A 524 14.79 -11.46 3.28
C GLU A 524 14.44 -9.97 3.15
N PHE A 525 14.99 -9.13 4.03
CA PHE A 525 14.86 -7.68 3.95
C PHE A 525 15.33 -7.16 2.59
N ALA A 526 16.53 -7.56 2.16
CA ALA A 526 17.06 -7.19 0.86
C ALA A 526 16.14 -7.64 -0.29
N SER A 527 15.60 -8.85 -0.23
CA SER A 527 14.69 -9.34 -1.27
C SER A 527 13.39 -8.53 -1.34
N VAL A 528 12.84 -8.13 -0.19
CA VAL A 528 11.63 -7.30 -0.11
C VAL A 528 11.89 -5.88 -0.63
N ILE A 529 12.98 -5.24 -0.19
CA ILE A 529 13.33 -3.89 -0.65
C ILE A 529 13.65 -3.89 -2.14
N TYR A 530 14.30 -4.92 -2.66
CA TYR A 530 14.58 -5.04 -4.10
C TYR A 530 13.28 -5.10 -4.91
N ASN A 531 12.31 -5.90 -4.50
CA ASN A 531 11.01 -5.95 -5.17
C ASN A 531 10.29 -4.60 -5.08
N PHE A 532 10.35 -3.93 -3.93
CA PHE A 532 9.75 -2.61 -3.73
C PHE A 532 10.33 -1.55 -4.67
N ILE A 533 11.66 -1.39 -4.72
CA ILE A 533 12.26 -0.38 -5.61
C ILE A 533 12.03 -0.72 -7.08
N LYS A 534 11.91 -2.02 -7.43
CA LYS A 534 11.58 -2.47 -8.78
C LYS A 534 10.13 -2.12 -9.16
N GLU A 535 9.18 -2.38 -8.26
CA GLU A 535 7.76 -2.01 -8.45
C GLU A 535 7.60 -0.51 -8.71
N HIS A 536 8.38 0.31 -8.01
CA HIS A 536 8.37 1.77 -8.16
C HIS A 536 9.33 2.32 -9.23
N ASN A 537 9.97 1.47 -10.04
CA ASN A 537 10.93 1.86 -11.08
C ASN A 537 12.08 2.77 -10.57
N ILE A 538 12.52 2.56 -9.33
CA ILE A 538 13.59 3.33 -8.70
C ILE A 538 14.95 2.74 -9.09
N ASN A 539 15.68 3.47 -9.93
CA ASN A 539 17.00 3.07 -10.43
C ASN A 539 18.11 3.95 -9.86
N MET A 540 18.85 3.43 -8.87
CA MET A 540 19.94 4.15 -8.21
C MET A 540 21.31 3.76 -8.81
N PRO A 541 22.28 4.70 -8.89
CA PRO A 541 23.60 4.41 -9.40
C PRO A 541 24.38 3.51 -8.45
N LYS A 542 25.23 2.64 -9.01
CA LYS A 542 26.19 1.82 -8.26
C LYS A 542 27.25 2.73 -7.62
N ILE A 543 27.49 2.55 -6.32
CA ILE A 543 28.45 3.35 -5.53
C ILE A 543 29.61 2.51 -4.97
N LYS A 544 29.47 1.19 -4.89
CA LYS A 544 30.51 0.28 -4.41
C LYS A 544 30.41 -1.09 -5.07
N ASN A 545 31.44 -1.92 -4.91
CA ASN A 545 31.42 -3.32 -5.35
C ASN A 545 30.98 -4.24 -4.21
N PHE A 546 30.19 -5.25 -4.56
CA PHE A 546 29.81 -6.31 -3.62
C PHE A 546 31.00 -7.21 -3.32
N ASN A 547 31.40 -7.28 -2.04
CA ASN A 547 32.50 -8.13 -1.60
C ASN A 547 32.36 -8.45 -0.10
N TYR A 548 31.91 -9.68 0.20
CA TYR A 548 31.76 -10.18 1.57
C TYR A 548 32.37 -11.58 1.68
N LYS A 549 33.01 -11.88 2.81
CA LYS A 549 33.66 -13.19 3.06
C LYS A 549 32.66 -14.33 3.19
N ASP A 550 31.46 -14.03 3.68
CA ASP A 550 30.35 -14.94 3.91
C ASP A 550 29.29 -14.87 2.79
N GLN A 551 29.65 -14.36 1.61
CA GLN A 551 28.72 -14.24 0.48
C GLN A 551 28.15 -15.59 0.02
N ASP A 552 28.89 -16.67 0.22
CA ASP A 552 28.51 -18.05 -0.04
C ASP A 552 27.43 -18.58 0.94
N GLN A 553 27.25 -17.91 2.09
CA GLN A 553 26.19 -18.22 3.06
C GLN A 553 24.86 -17.52 2.74
N ILE A 554 24.85 -16.59 1.78
CA ILE A 554 23.62 -15.96 1.28
C ILE A 554 22.87 -16.98 0.46
N ALA A 555 21.56 -17.13 0.73
CA ALA A 555 20.77 -18.06 -0.03
C ALA A 555 20.74 -17.68 -1.53
N SER A 556 20.83 -18.67 -2.41
CA SER A 556 20.90 -18.46 -3.87
C SER A 556 19.74 -17.62 -4.43
N TRP A 557 18.55 -17.72 -3.83
CA TRP A 557 17.36 -16.94 -4.20
C TRP A 557 17.43 -15.45 -3.80
N ALA A 558 18.35 -15.07 -2.89
CA ALA A 558 18.53 -13.71 -2.39
C ALA A 558 19.82 -13.04 -2.89
N LEU A 559 20.79 -13.82 -3.39
CA LEU A 559 22.14 -13.33 -3.69
C LEU A 559 22.15 -12.14 -4.65
N ASN A 560 21.36 -12.18 -5.73
CA ASN A 560 21.32 -11.11 -6.71
C ASN A 560 20.70 -9.82 -6.14
N GLN A 561 19.66 -9.95 -5.33
CA GLN A 561 18.97 -8.85 -4.67
C GLN A 561 19.87 -8.20 -3.63
N VAL A 562 20.53 -9.02 -2.80
CA VAL A 562 21.52 -8.56 -1.82
C VAL A 562 22.67 -7.83 -2.52
N LYS A 563 23.25 -8.44 -3.55
CA LYS A 563 24.33 -7.84 -4.34
C LYS A 563 23.92 -6.48 -4.90
N TYR A 564 22.78 -6.41 -5.57
CA TYR A 564 22.30 -5.17 -6.18
C TYR A 564 22.10 -4.06 -5.14
N LEU A 565 21.37 -4.34 -4.06
CA LEU A 565 21.08 -3.34 -3.02
C LEU A 565 22.32 -2.87 -2.26
N ASP A 566 23.30 -3.76 -2.09
CA ASP A 566 24.59 -3.40 -1.53
C ASP A 566 25.37 -2.49 -2.48
N GLU A 567 25.47 -2.85 -3.76
CA GLU A 567 26.22 -2.07 -4.76
C GLU A 567 25.68 -0.64 -4.93
N ILE A 568 24.37 -0.43 -4.80
CA ILE A 568 23.74 0.92 -4.82
C ILE A 568 23.72 1.61 -3.44
N GLY A 569 24.20 0.95 -2.39
CA GLY A 569 24.34 1.53 -1.04
C GLY A 569 23.05 1.68 -0.24
N LEU A 570 21.94 1.06 -0.67
CA LEU A 570 20.68 1.04 0.07
C LEU A 570 20.74 0.10 1.27
N VAL A 571 21.48 -0.99 1.14
CA VAL A 571 21.74 -1.95 2.22
C VAL A 571 23.25 -2.10 2.39
N SER A 572 23.69 -2.46 3.60
CA SER A 572 25.08 -2.80 3.91
C SER A 572 25.14 -4.07 4.75
N GLY A 573 26.26 -4.78 4.67
CA GLY A 573 26.60 -5.88 5.58
C GLY A 573 26.66 -5.46 7.05
N ALA A 574 26.64 -6.45 7.94
CA ALA A 574 26.75 -6.24 9.38
C ALA A 574 28.13 -5.68 9.81
N SER A 575 29.17 -5.96 9.02
CA SER A 575 30.49 -5.34 9.12
C SER A 575 31.03 -4.99 7.72
N THR A 576 32.27 -4.53 7.65
CA THR A 576 32.97 -4.25 6.38
C THR A 576 33.23 -5.50 5.54
N ASP A 577 33.38 -6.66 6.15
CA ASP A 577 33.75 -7.92 5.50
C ASP A 577 32.74 -9.05 5.67
N THR A 578 31.69 -8.85 6.48
CA THR A 578 30.65 -9.84 6.78
C THR A 578 29.26 -9.26 6.49
N TYR A 579 28.50 -9.93 5.62
CA TYR A 579 27.13 -9.54 5.31
C TYR A 579 26.15 -9.96 6.41
N ASN A 580 26.31 -11.18 6.95
CA ASN A 580 25.45 -11.84 7.94
C ASN A 580 24.02 -12.06 7.44
N ALA A 581 23.86 -12.86 6.39
CA ALA A 581 22.60 -13.03 5.65
C ALA A 581 21.38 -13.44 6.52
N LYS A 582 21.61 -14.30 7.52
CA LYS A 582 20.58 -14.81 8.45
C LYS A 582 20.44 -13.95 9.71
N GLY A 583 21.25 -12.91 9.86
CA GLY A 583 21.19 -11.98 10.98
C GLY A 583 19.92 -11.14 10.99
N THR A 584 19.70 -10.43 12.09
CA THR A 584 18.56 -9.52 12.24
C THR A 584 18.78 -8.21 11.49
N TYR A 585 17.67 -7.55 11.15
CA TYR A 585 17.65 -6.19 10.63
C TYR A 585 16.98 -5.25 11.64
N THR A 586 17.61 -4.12 11.94
CA THR A 586 17.19 -3.24 13.04
C THR A 586 16.34 -2.05 12.58
N ARG A 587 15.60 -1.44 13.51
CA ARG A 587 14.77 -0.25 13.25
C ARG A 587 15.59 0.93 12.73
N GLU A 588 16.80 1.14 13.24
CA GLU A 588 17.70 2.21 12.78
C GLU A 588 18.26 1.95 11.37
N GLU A 589 18.44 0.68 10.99
CA GLU A 589 18.87 0.32 9.64
C GLU A 589 17.72 0.50 8.65
N LEU A 590 16.50 0.09 9.03
CA LEU A 590 15.29 0.36 8.25
C LEU A 590 15.11 1.85 8.00
N ALA A 591 15.24 2.67 9.05
CA ALA A 591 15.14 4.12 8.92
C ALA A 591 16.14 4.67 7.90
N LEU A 592 17.39 4.21 7.96
CA LEU A 592 18.42 4.64 7.02
C LEU A 592 18.09 4.23 5.57
N THR A 593 17.62 3.01 5.33
CA THR A 593 17.25 2.54 4.00
C THR A 593 16.10 3.36 3.41
N ILE A 594 15.03 3.58 4.17
CA ILE A 594 13.87 4.36 3.70
C ILE A 594 14.26 5.83 3.47
N TYR A 595 15.08 6.40 4.35
CA TYR A 595 15.60 7.75 4.20
C TYR A 595 16.39 7.92 2.89
N LYS A 596 17.27 6.97 2.55
CA LYS A 596 18.03 7.00 1.29
C LYS A 596 17.14 6.94 0.05
N ILE A 597 16.08 6.12 0.09
CA ILE A 597 15.08 6.05 -1.00
C ILE A 597 14.40 7.42 -1.17
N ILE A 598 13.94 8.03 -0.08
CA ILE A 598 13.27 9.34 -0.12
C ILE A 598 14.21 10.43 -0.61
N LYS A 599 15.45 10.50 -0.11
CA LYS A 599 16.43 11.49 -0.57
C LYS A 599 16.77 11.32 -2.05
N PHE A 600 16.86 10.09 -2.54
CA PHE A 600 17.07 9.84 -3.96
C PHE A 600 15.92 10.42 -4.80
N ILE A 601 14.67 10.17 -4.40
CA ILE A 601 13.47 10.66 -5.09
C ILE A 601 13.37 12.19 -5.02
N GLU A 602 13.66 12.80 -3.87
CA GLU A 602 13.59 14.27 -3.71
C GLU A 602 14.63 15.01 -4.56
N ASN A 603 15.77 14.37 -4.82
CA ASN A 603 16.86 14.90 -5.64
C ASN A 603 16.67 14.66 -7.16
N LYS A 604 15.56 14.05 -7.57
CA LYS A 604 15.10 13.92 -8.96
C LYS A 604 13.92 14.87 -9.20
#